data_AF-A0A0X3S0H2-F1
#
_entry.id   AF-A0A0X3S0H2-F1
#
_cell.length_a   1.000
_cell.length_b   1.000
_cell.length_c   1.000
_cell.angle_alpha   90.00
_cell.angle_beta   90.00
_cell.angle_gamma   90.00
#
_symmetry.space_group_name_H-M   'P 1'
#
loop_
_entity.id
_entity.type
_entity.pdbx_description
1 polymer ?
#
loop_
_entity_poly.entity_id
_entity_poly.type
_entity_poly.pdbx_seq_one_letter_code
_entity_poly.pdbx_strand_id
1 'polypeptide(L)'
;MTRTVHPPKLVPGDRVAVVSPSAGLPALFPRPYELGLHRLRTVFGLEPVEYPATRKMGATPGERADDLHAAFADPAVKAVFASIGGDDQITVLPLLDRELIRTHPKPFFGYSDNTNLHAFLWNTGVVSYHGGSVMVELGRPGAMAPLTAESLRAALFTTGPYEVKPAGFWTDKARDWADPATFEAEPETRRGSGWTWVNADRVVEGRSWGGCLEIIGRLLMADREVSHDPAVHDGGVLFLETSEDMPSSDEVFHTLRNMGERGLLQRFSALLMGRPKAWSFERPNSSEEGARYAAEQRAAVLRALKMYAPDTMAVFDVDLGHTDPQVILPYGGVIRVDGPARRIIVTY
;
A
#
# COMPACT_ATOMS: atom_id res chain seq x y z
N MET A 1 -13.18 10.00 -17.91
CA MET A 1 -12.51 8.97 -17.09
C MET A 1 -12.53 7.64 -17.81
N THR A 2 -11.43 6.91 -17.80
CA THR A 2 -11.37 5.52 -18.26
C THR A 2 -12.32 4.66 -17.40
N ARG A 3 -13.07 3.75 -18.02
CA ARG A 3 -13.96 2.84 -17.28
C ARG A 3 -13.14 1.99 -16.31
N THR A 4 -13.49 2.03 -15.03
CA THR A 4 -12.85 1.21 -13.99
C THR A 4 -13.19 -0.26 -14.18
N VAL A 5 -12.17 -1.12 -14.06
CA VAL A 5 -12.24 -2.57 -14.16
C VAL A 5 -11.76 -3.16 -12.84
N HIS A 6 -12.60 -4.02 -12.25
CA HIS A 6 -12.22 -4.90 -11.17
C HIS A 6 -11.68 -6.20 -11.78
N PRO A 7 -10.38 -6.51 -11.64
CA PRO A 7 -9.85 -7.76 -12.15
C PRO A 7 -10.53 -8.98 -11.51
N PRO A 8 -10.60 -10.13 -12.22
CA PRO A 8 -11.17 -11.35 -11.67
C PRO A 8 -10.49 -11.78 -10.37
N LYS A 9 -11.26 -12.42 -9.48
CA LYS A 9 -10.74 -13.06 -8.27
C LYS A 9 -10.02 -14.36 -8.63
N LEU A 10 -9.07 -14.72 -7.78
CA LEU A 10 -8.26 -15.91 -7.97
C LEU A 10 -8.99 -17.15 -7.43
N VAL A 11 -8.50 -18.32 -7.81
CA VAL A 11 -8.80 -19.61 -7.20
C VAL A 11 -7.50 -20.35 -6.87
N PRO A 12 -7.49 -21.27 -5.89
CA PRO A 12 -6.34 -22.13 -5.66
C PRO A 12 -5.90 -22.85 -6.94
N GLY A 13 -4.59 -22.87 -7.19
CA GLY A 13 -3.95 -23.35 -8.42
C GLY A 13 -3.59 -22.24 -9.41
N ASP A 14 -4.13 -21.03 -9.24
CA ASP A 14 -3.81 -19.91 -10.12
C ASP A 14 -2.33 -19.51 -10.03
N ARG A 15 -1.73 -19.22 -11.18
CA ARG A 15 -0.37 -18.69 -11.27
C ARG A 15 -0.38 -17.21 -10.95
N VAL A 16 0.55 -16.77 -10.11
CA VAL A 16 0.74 -15.35 -9.76
C VAL A 16 2.16 -14.93 -10.08
N ALA A 17 2.32 -13.80 -10.77
CA ALA A 17 3.62 -13.23 -11.02
C ALA A 17 4.15 -12.60 -9.73
N VAL A 18 5.43 -12.81 -9.46
CA VAL A 18 6.17 -12.08 -8.43
C VAL A 18 7.27 -11.31 -9.15
N VAL A 19 7.24 -9.98 -9.04
CA VAL A 19 8.12 -9.06 -9.78
C VAL A 19 8.78 -8.08 -8.83
N SER A 20 9.94 -7.52 -9.20
CA SER A 20 10.66 -6.49 -8.44
C SER A 20 10.64 -5.15 -9.20
N PRO A 21 9.49 -4.45 -9.22
CA PRO A 21 9.32 -3.25 -10.04
C PRO A 21 10.01 -2.01 -9.44
N SER A 22 10.51 -2.12 -8.21
CA SER A 22 11.36 -1.15 -7.54
C SER A 22 12.70 -1.82 -7.21
N ALA A 23 13.02 -2.09 -5.93
CA ALA A 23 14.30 -2.70 -5.55
C ALA A 23 14.33 -4.22 -5.77
N GLY A 24 15.45 -4.73 -6.32
CA GLY A 24 15.74 -6.16 -6.50
C GLY A 24 16.18 -6.90 -5.24
N LEU A 25 15.63 -6.54 -4.07
CA LEU A 25 16.05 -7.08 -2.76
C LEU A 25 15.95 -8.61 -2.59
N PRO A 26 15.11 -9.37 -3.34
CA PRO A 26 15.20 -10.83 -3.31
C PRO A 26 16.60 -11.40 -3.59
N ALA A 27 17.47 -10.65 -4.29
CA ALA A 27 18.86 -11.07 -4.51
C ALA A 27 19.74 -10.97 -3.25
N LEU A 28 19.49 -9.99 -2.38
CA LEU A 28 20.28 -9.75 -1.17
C LEU A 28 19.72 -10.50 0.03
N PHE A 29 18.39 -10.56 0.14
CA PHE A 29 17.68 -11.16 1.26
C PHE A 29 16.77 -12.28 0.75
N PRO A 30 17.33 -13.44 0.35
CA PRO A 30 16.52 -14.52 -0.21
C PRO A 30 15.57 -15.14 0.83
N ARG A 31 15.91 -15.15 2.11
CA ARG A 31 15.11 -15.80 3.17
C ARG A 31 13.67 -15.28 3.29
N PRO A 32 13.42 -13.96 3.49
CA PRO A 32 12.04 -13.44 3.54
C PRO A 32 11.31 -13.67 2.22
N TYR A 33 12.01 -13.59 1.10
CA TYR A 33 11.44 -13.83 -0.21
C TYR A 33 10.97 -15.28 -0.39
N GLU A 34 11.83 -16.26 -0.12
CA GLU A 34 11.47 -17.69 -0.18
C GLU A 34 10.33 -18.05 0.77
N LEU A 35 10.34 -17.48 1.97
CA LEU A 35 9.25 -17.66 2.93
C LEU A 35 7.93 -17.11 2.38
N GLY A 36 7.97 -15.95 1.73
CA GLY A 36 6.80 -15.37 1.04
C GLY A 36 6.29 -16.25 -0.09
N LEU A 37 7.18 -16.75 -0.97
CA LEU A 37 6.82 -17.69 -2.04
C LEU A 37 6.23 -18.99 -1.49
N HIS A 38 6.80 -19.51 -0.40
CA HIS A 38 6.29 -20.70 0.28
C HIS A 38 4.87 -20.48 0.80
N ARG A 39 4.56 -19.31 1.36
CA ARG A 39 3.22 -18.99 1.89
C ARG A 39 2.21 -18.68 0.80
N LEU A 40 2.61 -18.09 -0.34
CA LEU A 40 1.74 -18.04 -1.53
C LEU A 40 1.24 -19.44 -1.88
N ARG A 41 2.14 -20.44 -1.93
CA ARG A 41 1.78 -21.83 -2.20
C ARG A 41 0.96 -22.48 -1.10
N THR A 42 1.41 -22.41 0.14
CA THR A 42 0.86 -23.23 1.23
C THR A 42 -0.33 -22.61 1.96
N VAL A 43 -0.40 -21.28 2.08
CA VAL A 43 -1.47 -20.57 2.80
C VAL A 43 -2.59 -20.17 1.86
N PHE A 44 -2.24 -19.78 0.63
CA PHE A 44 -3.20 -19.27 -0.36
C PHE A 44 -3.44 -20.23 -1.53
N GLY A 45 -2.64 -21.29 -1.67
CA GLY A 45 -2.80 -22.26 -2.75
C GLY A 45 -2.45 -21.70 -4.12
N LEU A 46 -1.59 -20.69 -4.21
CA LEU A 46 -1.23 -20.01 -5.45
C LEU A 46 0.15 -20.45 -5.94
N GLU A 47 0.37 -20.41 -7.25
CA GLU A 47 1.64 -20.82 -7.86
C GLU A 47 2.48 -19.60 -8.28
N PRO A 48 3.47 -19.18 -7.47
CA PRO A 48 4.29 -18.02 -7.81
C PRO A 48 5.22 -18.30 -8.99
N VAL A 49 5.29 -17.34 -9.91
CA VAL A 49 6.13 -17.33 -11.10
C VAL A 49 7.04 -16.11 -11.03
N GLU A 50 8.34 -16.35 -11.12
CA GLU A 50 9.35 -15.31 -11.11
C GLU A 50 9.73 -14.86 -12.52
N TYR A 51 10.33 -13.67 -12.61
CA TYR A 51 10.74 -13.04 -13.86
C TYR A 51 12.23 -12.64 -13.82
N PRO A 52 12.88 -12.41 -14.98
CA PRO A 52 14.33 -12.16 -15.05
C PRO A 52 14.88 -11.08 -14.10
N ALA A 53 14.18 -9.97 -13.90
CA ALA A 53 14.64 -8.89 -13.01
C ALA A 53 14.27 -9.12 -11.53
N THR A 54 13.46 -10.14 -11.22
CA THR A 54 12.90 -10.35 -9.87
C THR A 54 13.98 -10.50 -8.79
N ARG A 55 15.06 -11.23 -9.08
CA ARG A 55 16.20 -11.43 -8.17
C ARG A 55 17.47 -10.71 -8.63
N LYS A 56 17.33 -9.57 -9.31
CA LYS A 56 18.46 -8.83 -9.86
C LYS A 56 18.59 -7.47 -9.18
N MET A 57 19.57 -7.33 -8.29
CA MET A 57 19.96 -6.01 -7.80
C MET A 57 20.48 -5.16 -8.95
N GLY A 58 20.06 -3.88 -8.99
CA GLY A 58 20.45 -2.95 -10.03
C GLY A 58 19.87 -3.27 -11.41
N ALA A 59 18.78 -4.04 -11.49
CA ALA A 59 18.02 -4.17 -12.73
C ALA A 59 17.63 -2.79 -13.27
N THR A 60 17.82 -2.59 -14.57
CA THR A 60 17.49 -1.30 -15.19
C THR A 60 15.98 -1.05 -15.14
N PRO A 61 15.51 0.21 -15.25
CA PRO A 61 14.08 0.49 -15.39
C PRO A 61 13.44 -0.26 -16.57
N GLY A 62 14.18 -0.47 -17.66
CA GLY A 62 13.72 -1.25 -18.83
C GLY A 62 13.49 -2.71 -18.50
N GLU A 63 14.45 -3.37 -17.84
CA GLU A 63 14.30 -4.78 -17.43
C GLU A 63 13.11 -4.98 -16.48
N ARG A 64 12.87 -4.02 -15.57
CA ARG A 64 11.71 -4.05 -14.66
C ARG A 64 10.40 -3.80 -15.40
N ALA A 65 10.40 -2.95 -16.44
CA ALA A 65 9.24 -2.75 -17.32
C ALA A 65 8.93 -4.00 -18.14
N ASP A 66 9.95 -4.68 -18.66
CA ASP A 66 9.82 -5.94 -19.42
C ASP A 66 9.18 -7.04 -18.55
N ASP A 67 9.63 -7.18 -17.29
CA ASP A 67 9.02 -8.11 -16.32
C ASP A 67 7.52 -7.80 -16.11
N LEU A 68 7.17 -6.52 -15.95
CA LEU A 68 5.77 -6.08 -15.82
C LEU A 68 4.96 -6.37 -17.09
N HIS A 69 5.48 -6.07 -18.29
CA HIS A 69 4.78 -6.37 -19.54
C HIS A 69 4.56 -7.86 -19.72
N ALA A 70 5.59 -8.67 -19.47
CA ALA A 70 5.47 -10.12 -19.55
C ALA A 70 4.44 -10.67 -18.55
N ALA A 71 4.44 -10.15 -17.31
CA ALA A 71 3.46 -10.52 -16.28
C ALA A 71 2.03 -10.14 -16.66
N PHE A 72 1.80 -8.92 -17.15
CA PHE A 72 0.47 -8.48 -17.58
C PHE A 72 0.01 -9.18 -18.86
N ALA A 73 0.88 -9.43 -19.83
CA ALA A 73 0.52 -10.07 -21.10
C ALA A 73 0.24 -11.58 -20.99
N ASP A 74 0.84 -12.31 -20.04
CA ASP A 74 0.68 -13.78 -19.93
C ASP A 74 -0.73 -14.18 -19.44
N PRO A 75 -1.62 -14.76 -20.26
CA PRO A 75 -2.97 -15.13 -19.85
C PRO A 75 -3.02 -16.23 -18.77
N ALA A 76 -1.93 -16.96 -18.55
CA ALA A 76 -1.82 -17.96 -17.47
C ALA A 76 -1.62 -17.31 -16.09
N VAL A 77 -1.05 -16.10 -16.03
CA VAL A 77 -0.88 -15.33 -14.80
C VAL A 77 -2.17 -14.60 -14.45
N LYS A 78 -2.65 -14.78 -13.22
CA LYS A 78 -3.92 -14.22 -12.72
C LYS A 78 -3.78 -13.05 -11.77
N ALA A 79 -2.60 -12.82 -11.21
CA ALA A 79 -2.27 -11.66 -10.37
C ALA A 79 -0.79 -11.32 -10.45
N VAL A 80 -0.44 -10.10 -10.05
CA VAL A 80 0.93 -9.62 -9.95
C VAL A 80 1.20 -9.15 -8.52
N PHE A 81 2.27 -9.62 -7.91
CA PHE A 81 2.73 -9.21 -6.59
C PHE A 81 4.09 -8.52 -6.72
N ALA A 82 4.23 -7.37 -6.08
CA ALA A 82 5.53 -6.78 -5.85
C ALA A 82 6.29 -7.60 -4.79
N SER A 83 7.55 -7.90 -5.08
CA SER A 83 8.44 -8.53 -4.11
C SER A 83 8.65 -7.62 -2.90
N ILE A 84 8.91 -6.33 -3.14
CA ILE A 84 9.16 -5.28 -2.15
C ILE A 84 8.98 -3.87 -2.77
N GLY A 85 9.13 -2.81 -1.97
CA GLY A 85 9.25 -1.42 -2.41
C GLY A 85 10.67 -1.02 -2.80
N GLY A 86 11.04 0.24 -2.59
CA GLY A 86 12.32 0.85 -2.93
C GLY A 86 12.14 2.36 -3.06
N ASP A 87 12.76 3.02 -4.03
CA ASP A 87 12.73 4.49 -4.15
C ASP A 87 12.70 5.06 -5.57
N ASP A 88 12.82 4.22 -6.61
CA ASP A 88 13.04 4.65 -7.99
C ASP A 88 12.04 4.08 -9.02
N GLN A 89 10.94 3.43 -8.58
CA GLN A 89 9.94 2.86 -9.51
C GLN A 89 9.32 3.92 -10.44
N ILE A 90 9.34 5.19 -10.06
CA ILE A 90 8.92 6.30 -10.93
C ILE A 90 9.64 6.32 -12.29
N THR A 91 10.87 5.78 -12.36
CA THR A 91 11.67 5.65 -13.60
C THR A 91 11.15 4.56 -14.54
N VAL A 92 10.38 3.60 -14.03
CA VAL A 92 9.77 2.51 -14.80
C VAL A 92 8.50 2.97 -15.51
N LEU A 93 7.71 3.86 -14.88
CA LEU A 93 6.42 4.33 -15.40
C LEU A 93 6.43 4.82 -16.87
N PRO A 94 7.38 5.66 -17.34
CA PRO A 94 7.39 6.10 -18.74
C PRO A 94 7.66 4.99 -19.76
N LEU A 95 8.13 3.81 -19.32
CA LEU A 95 8.41 2.67 -20.18
C LEU A 95 7.21 1.72 -20.29
N LEU A 96 6.15 1.97 -19.51
CA LEU A 96 4.99 1.08 -19.48
C LEU A 96 4.01 1.37 -20.63
N ASP A 97 3.69 0.33 -21.40
CA ASP A 97 2.60 0.35 -22.38
C ASP A 97 1.24 0.32 -21.66
N ARG A 98 0.55 1.47 -21.66
CA ARG A 98 -0.78 1.62 -21.07
C ARG A 98 -1.83 0.74 -21.74
N GLU A 99 -1.76 0.56 -23.05
CA GLU A 99 -2.75 -0.22 -23.81
C GLU A 99 -2.58 -1.71 -23.57
N LEU A 100 -1.33 -2.20 -23.47
CA LEU A 100 -1.04 -3.57 -23.05
C LEU A 100 -1.68 -3.88 -21.69
N ILE A 101 -1.44 -3.01 -20.69
CA ILE A 101 -1.96 -3.20 -19.34
C ILE A 101 -3.50 -3.07 -19.31
N ARG A 102 -4.06 -2.10 -20.03
CA ARG A 102 -5.51 -1.88 -20.12
C ARG A 102 -6.25 -3.06 -20.75
N THR A 103 -5.63 -3.74 -21.73
CA THR A 103 -6.22 -4.89 -22.41
C THR A 103 -6.01 -6.21 -21.66
N HIS A 104 -5.10 -6.25 -20.69
CA HIS A 104 -4.84 -7.42 -19.84
C HIS A 104 -4.94 -7.08 -18.34
N PRO A 105 -6.10 -6.58 -17.85
CA PRO A 105 -6.22 -6.12 -16.47
C PRO A 105 -6.07 -7.28 -15.49
N LYS A 106 -5.16 -7.13 -14.53
CA LYS A 106 -4.87 -8.10 -13.45
C LYS A 106 -4.76 -7.38 -12.11
N PRO A 107 -5.14 -8.02 -11.00
CA PRO A 107 -4.95 -7.45 -9.68
C PRO A 107 -3.45 -7.36 -9.39
N PHE A 108 -3.01 -6.18 -8.96
CA PHE A 108 -1.64 -5.92 -8.52
C PHE A 108 -1.61 -5.66 -7.02
N PHE A 109 -0.69 -6.31 -6.30
CA PHE A 109 -0.49 -6.19 -4.85
C PHE A 109 0.89 -5.62 -4.55
N GLY A 110 0.93 -4.56 -3.76
CA GLY A 110 2.16 -3.90 -3.32
C GLY A 110 1.85 -2.68 -2.46
N TYR A 111 2.85 -2.08 -1.83
CA TYR A 111 2.73 -0.78 -1.17
C TYR A 111 4.08 -0.06 -1.16
N SER A 112 4.18 1.08 -0.46
CA SER A 112 5.38 1.92 -0.43
C SER A 112 5.63 2.55 -1.81
N ASP A 113 6.85 2.43 -2.36
CA ASP A 113 7.21 2.87 -3.71
C ASP A 113 6.31 2.30 -4.82
N ASN A 114 5.64 1.16 -4.57
CA ASN A 114 4.62 0.60 -5.46
C ASN A 114 3.38 1.50 -5.64
N THR A 115 3.26 2.57 -4.84
CA THR A 115 2.30 3.66 -5.05
C THR A 115 2.42 4.25 -6.47
N ASN A 116 3.62 4.28 -7.04
CA ASN A 116 3.84 4.68 -8.44
C ASN A 116 3.01 3.82 -9.40
N LEU A 117 3.15 2.48 -9.33
CA LEU A 117 2.40 1.57 -10.18
C LEU A 117 0.90 1.56 -9.86
N HIS A 118 0.52 1.72 -8.60
CA HIS A 118 -0.90 1.87 -8.25
C HIS A 118 -1.55 3.09 -8.92
N ALA A 119 -0.89 4.25 -8.89
CA ALA A 119 -1.37 5.46 -9.54
C ALA A 119 -1.44 5.29 -11.07
N PHE A 120 -0.43 4.65 -11.67
CA PHE A 120 -0.44 4.29 -13.09
C PHE A 120 -1.63 3.39 -13.45
N LEU A 121 -1.88 2.34 -12.66
CA LEU A 121 -3.01 1.41 -12.87
C LEU A 121 -4.36 2.10 -12.69
N TRP A 122 -4.47 3.01 -11.72
CA TRP A 122 -5.67 3.81 -11.55
C TRP A 122 -5.99 4.65 -12.81
N ASN A 123 -4.97 5.26 -13.42
CA ASN A 123 -5.13 6.02 -14.67
C ASN A 123 -5.45 5.15 -15.89
N THR A 124 -5.02 3.88 -15.91
CA THR A 124 -5.42 2.92 -16.95
C THR A 124 -6.78 2.26 -16.67
N GLY A 125 -7.42 2.61 -15.54
CA GLY A 125 -8.73 2.11 -15.14
C GLY A 125 -8.69 0.74 -14.44
N VAL A 126 -7.54 0.25 -14.01
CA VAL A 126 -7.40 -1.05 -13.35
C VAL A 126 -7.36 -0.87 -11.83
N VAL A 127 -8.29 -1.53 -11.12
CA VAL A 127 -8.24 -1.60 -9.65
C VAL A 127 -7.08 -2.49 -9.22
N SER A 128 -6.24 -1.96 -8.34
CA SER A 128 -5.13 -2.67 -7.69
C SER A 128 -5.31 -2.69 -6.17
N TYR A 129 -4.37 -3.23 -5.42
CA TYR A 129 -4.50 -3.48 -3.98
C TYR A 129 -3.27 -2.99 -3.24
N HIS A 130 -3.45 -1.96 -2.40
CA HIS A 130 -2.39 -1.42 -1.57
C HIS A 130 -2.18 -2.34 -0.35
N GLY A 131 -1.07 -3.06 -0.39
CA GLY A 131 -0.58 -3.98 0.63
C GLY A 131 -0.16 -5.34 0.05
N GLY A 132 0.34 -6.22 0.91
CA GLY A 132 0.62 -7.62 0.55
C GLY A 132 1.90 -7.85 -0.26
N SER A 133 2.91 -6.99 -0.11
CA SER A 133 4.23 -7.22 -0.73
C SER A 133 4.88 -8.50 -0.17
N VAL A 134 5.56 -9.26 -1.03
CA VAL A 134 6.01 -10.64 -0.71
C VAL A 134 6.99 -10.69 0.45
N MET A 135 8.02 -9.86 0.49
CA MET A 135 9.11 -10.00 1.48
C MET A 135 8.75 -9.55 2.89
N VAL A 136 7.79 -8.64 3.03
CA VAL A 136 7.42 -8.02 4.32
C VAL A 136 6.23 -8.71 4.97
N GLU A 137 5.12 -8.83 4.25
CA GLU A 137 3.87 -9.41 4.79
C GLU A 137 3.90 -10.94 4.72
N LEU A 138 4.16 -11.48 3.52
CA LEU A 138 4.22 -12.91 3.31
C LEU A 138 5.56 -13.48 3.81
N GLY A 139 6.64 -12.70 3.79
CA GLY A 139 7.97 -13.04 4.29
C GLY A 139 8.17 -12.78 5.77
N ARG A 140 7.12 -12.39 6.50
CA ARG A 140 7.17 -12.10 7.95
C ARG A 140 7.79 -13.26 8.75
N PRO A 141 8.82 -13.02 9.58
CA PRO A 141 9.39 -14.04 10.45
C PRO A 141 8.37 -14.81 11.30
N GLY A 142 8.59 -16.12 11.49
CA GLY A 142 7.67 -16.99 12.22
C GLY A 142 6.39 -17.31 11.44
N ALA A 143 5.33 -16.53 11.66
CA ALA A 143 4.04 -16.67 10.99
C ALA A 143 3.61 -15.36 10.30
N MET A 144 2.74 -15.46 9.28
CA MET A 144 2.01 -14.27 8.81
C MET A 144 1.13 -13.76 9.94
N ALA A 145 1.00 -12.45 10.09
CA ALA A 145 0.06 -11.91 11.04
C ALA A 145 -1.38 -12.30 10.62
N PRO A 146 -2.22 -12.82 11.55
CA PRO A 146 -3.56 -13.29 11.20
C PRO A 146 -4.42 -12.24 10.50
N LEU A 147 -4.36 -10.98 10.94
CA LEU A 147 -5.10 -9.87 10.31
C LEU A 147 -4.69 -9.67 8.85
N THR A 148 -3.38 -9.63 8.56
CA THR A 148 -2.88 -9.51 7.19
C THR A 148 -3.31 -10.72 6.36
N ALA A 149 -3.17 -11.93 6.88
CA ALA A 149 -3.53 -13.15 6.15
C ALA A 149 -5.04 -13.20 5.82
N GLU A 150 -5.91 -12.80 6.74
CA GLU A 150 -7.35 -12.71 6.52
C GLU A 150 -7.71 -11.63 5.49
N SER A 151 -7.14 -10.43 5.63
CA SER A 151 -7.41 -9.32 4.70
C SER A 151 -6.92 -9.61 3.29
N LEU A 152 -5.73 -10.21 3.15
CA LEU A 152 -5.19 -10.63 1.85
C LEU A 152 -6.03 -11.75 1.24
N ARG A 153 -6.48 -12.73 2.04
CA ARG A 153 -7.39 -13.78 1.56
C ARG A 153 -8.70 -13.19 1.01
N ALA A 154 -9.27 -12.21 1.71
CA ALA A 154 -10.47 -11.54 1.24
C ALA A 154 -10.21 -10.80 -0.09
N ALA A 155 -9.13 -10.01 -0.18
CA ALA A 155 -8.78 -9.30 -1.40
C ALA A 155 -8.57 -10.24 -2.61
N LEU A 156 -7.97 -11.41 -2.39
CA LEU A 156 -7.68 -12.40 -3.43
C LEU A 156 -8.90 -13.20 -3.89
N PHE A 157 -9.74 -13.64 -2.96
CA PHE A 157 -10.71 -14.73 -3.20
C PHE A 157 -12.17 -14.33 -3.02
N THR A 158 -12.48 -13.18 -2.40
CA THR A 158 -13.87 -12.78 -2.14
C THR A 158 -14.29 -11.61 -3.01
N THR A 159 -15.60 -11.57 -3.31
CA THR A 159 -16.26 -10.47 -4.03
C THR A 159 -17.26 -9.80 -3.11
N GLY A 160 -17.31 -8.47 -3.15
CA GLY A 160 -18.27 -7.67 -2.40
C GLY A 160 -17.72 -7.05 -1.12
N PRO A 161 -18.59 -6.63 -0.19
CA PRO A 161 -18.18 -5.87 0.99
C PRO A 161 -17.40 -6.73 1.98
N TYR A 162 -16.28 -6.20 2.47
CA TYR A 162 -15.45 -6.77 3.52
C TYR A 162 -15.15 -5.70 4.56
N GLU A 163 -15.39 -6.01 5.83
CA GLU A 163 -15.07 -5.10 6.93
C GLU A 163 -13.62 -5.32 7.37
N VAL A 164 -12.81 -4.27 7.21
CA VAL A 164 -11.46 -4.25 7.78
C VAL A 164 -11.55 -3.95 9.28
N LYS A 165 -10.65 -4.54 10.05
CA LYS A 165 -10.66 -4.47 11.52
C LYS A 165 -9.36 -3.86 12.04
N PRO A 166 -9.40 -3.11 13.15
CA PRO A 166 -8.18 -2.64 13.79
C PRO A 166 -7.37 -3.81 14.33
N ALA A 167 -6.04 -3.72 14.26
CA ALA A 167 -5.17 -4.73 14.83
C ALA A 167 -5.21 -4.73 16.37
N GLY A 168 -5.30 -5.92 16.97
CA GLY A 168 -5.18 -6.08 18.43
C GLY A 168 -3.74 -5.91 18.93
N PHE A 169 -2.76 -6.19 18.07
CA PHE A 169 -1.32 -6.05 18.32
C PHE A 169 -0.63 -5.56 17.05
N TRP A 170 0.44 -4.80 17.19
CA TRP A 170 1.22 -4.28 16.07
C TRP A 170 2.68 -4.03 16.43
N THR A 171 3.51 -3.78 15.42
CA THR A 171 4.90 -3.36 15.53
C THR A 171 5.32 -2.54 14.32
N ASP A 172 6.26 -1.63 14.51
CA ASP A 172 6.97 -0.87 13.50
C ASP A 172 8.48 -1.11 13.56
N LYS A 173 8.94 -1.95 14.50
CA LYS A 173 10.34 -2.30 14.64
C LYS A 173 10.73 -3.27 13.54
N ALA A 174 11.64 -2.85 12.66
CA ALA A 174 12.23 -3.76 11.69
C ALA A 174 13.26 -4.67 12.37
N ARG A 175 13.51 -5.82 11.77
CA ARG A 175 14.54 -6.78 12.17
C ARG A 175 15.46 -7.04 11.00
N ASP A 176 16.72 -7.32 11.28
CA ASP A 176 17.74 -7.45 10.24
C ASP A 176 17.54 -8.77 9.49
N TRP A 177 17.14 -8.71 8.22
CA TRP A 177 16.98 -9.90 7.39
C TRP A 177 18.29 -10.59 7.01
N ALA A 178 19.43 -9.93 7.19
CA ALA A 178 20.74 -10.56 7.03
C ALA A 178 21.02 -11.54 8.18
N ASP A 179 20.49 -11.29 9.37
CA ASP A 179 20.64 -12.17 10.53
C ASP A 179 19.71 -13.38 10.42
N PRO A 180 20.26 -14.61 10.33
CA PRO A 180 19.47 -15.84 10.37
C PRO A 180 18.50 -15.94 11.55
N ALA A 181 18.90 -15.47 12.73
CA ALA A 181 18.10 -15.52 13.95
C ALA A 181 16.83 -14.67 13.84
N THR A 182 16.77 -13.73 12.87
CA THR A 182 15.57 -12.96 12.58
C THR A 182 14.37 -13.86 12.27
N PHE A 183 14.58 -15.02 11.67
CA PHE A 183 13.52 -15.91 11.20
C PHE A 183 13.11 -17.02 12.18
N GLU A 184 13.77 -17.09 13.35
CA GLU A 184 13.53 -18.15 14.34
C GLU A 184 12.35 -17.85 15.29
N ALA A 185 11.89 -16.61 15.34
CA ALA A 185 10.79 -16.18 16.20
C ALA A 185 9.93 -15.10 15.53
N GLU A 186 8.67 -14.98 15.95
CA GLU A 186 7.83 -13.86 15.54
C GLU A 186 8.37 -12.51 16.06
N PRO A 187 8.14 -11.40 15.33
CA PRO A 187 8.44 -10.06 15.80
C PRO A 187 7.79 -9.75 17.15
N GLU A 188 8.50 -8.99 17.99
CA GLU A 188 7.89 -8.38 19.18
C GLU A 188 6.77 -7.43 18.77
N THR A 189 5.66 -7.47 19.52
CA THR A 189 4.50 -6.62 19.27
C THR A 189 4.09 -5.87 20.53
N ARG A 190 3.34 -4.78 20.32
CA ARG A 190 2.68 -3.99 21.34
C ARG A 190 1.18 -3.99 21.09
N ARG A 191 0.40 -3.76 22.15
CA ARG A 191 -1.06 -3.73 22.06
C ARG A 191 -1.52 -2.57 21.16
N GLY A 192 -2.47 -2.84 20.27
CA GLY A 192 -3.14 -1.83 19.46
C GLY A 192 -4.09 -0.97 20.29
N SER A 193 -4.17 0.31 19.95
CA SER A 193 -5.10 1.28 20.58
C SER A 193 -6.43 1.42 19.83
N GLY A 194 -6.62 0.66 18.75
CA GLY A 194 -7.68 0.92 17.78
C GLY A 194 -7.45 2.20 16.98
N TRP A 195 -8.43 2.56 16.16
CA TRP A 195 -8.37 3.74 15.31
C TRP A 195 -8.91 4.98 16.01
N THR A 196 -8.32 6.14 15.68
CA THR A 196 -8.78 7.43 16.18
C THR A 196 -9.63 8.13 15.11
N TRP A 197 -10.84 8.54 15.49
CA TRP A 197 -11.83 9.09 14.56
C TRP A 197 -12.02 10.59 14.79
N VAL A 198 -12.08 11.36 13.70
CA VAL A 198 -12.32 12.82 13.67
C VAL A 198 -13.43 13.12 12.66
N ASN A 199 -14.37 13.99 13.02
CA ASN A 199 -15.57 14.30 12.23
C ASN A 199 -16.37 13.05 11.82
N ALA A 200 -16.61 12.16 12.79
CA ALA A 200 -17.19 10.83 12.57
C ALA A 200 -18.71 10.79 12.76
N ASP A 201 -19.41 11.83 12.31
CA ASP A 201 -20.86 12.02 12.46
C ASP A 201 -21.67 11.61 11.22
N ARG A 202 -20.99 11.18 10.14
CA ARG A 202 -21.61 10.83 8.86
C ARG A 202 -21.09 9.50 8.29
N VAL A 203 -21.68 9.08 7.17
CA VAL A 203 -21.16 7.99 6.36
C VAL A 203 -20.64 8.56 5.05
N VAL A 204 -19.42 8.17 4.68
CA VAL A 204 -18.80 8.49 3.39
C VAL A 204 -18.64 7.21 2.61
N GLU A 205 -18.93 7.24 1.31
CA GLU A 205 -18.67 6.13 0.40
C GLU A 205 -18.12 6.71 -0.91
N GLY A 206 -16.96 6.21 -1.34
CA GLY A 206 -16.28 6.79 -2.50
C GLY A 206 -15.17 5.89 -3.04
N ARG A 207 -14.70 6.24 -4.24
CA ARG A 207 -13.52 5.58 -4.82
C ARG A 207 -12.29 5.95 -4.02
N SER A 208 -11.44 4.96 -3.76
CA SER A 208 -10.20 5.14 -3.03
C SER A 208 -9.07 5.63 -3.93
N TRP A 209 -8.17 6.43 -3.37
CA TRP A 209 -6.94 6.86 -4.00
C TRP A 209 -5.94 7.26 -2.91
N GLY A 210 -4.63 7.19 -3.18
CA GLY A 210 -3.60 7.61 -2.23
C GLY A 210 -2.37 6.73 -2.23
N GLY A 211 -1.87 6.30 -1.07
CA GLY A 211 -0.69 5.44 -0.90
C GLY A 211 0.36 6.05 0.03
N CYS A 212 1.64 5.73 -0.21
CA CYS A 212 2.77 6.31 0.51
C CYS A 212 2.87 7.82 0.22
N LEU A 213 2.82 8.65 1.26
CA LEU A 213 2.73 10.11 1.15
C LEU A 213 3.96 10.71 0.46
N GLU A 214 5.14 10.19 0.76
CA GLU A 214 6.42 10.56 0.16
C GLU A 214 6.38 10.32 -1.36
N ILE A 215 5.80 9.20 -1.79
CA ILE A 215 5.69 8.83 -3.21
C ILE A 215 4.65 9.69 -3.91
N ILE A 216 3.50 9.95 -3.28
CA ILE A 216 2.52 10.92 -3.79
C ILE A 216 3.16 12.31 -3.96
N GLY A 217 3.97 12.75 -2.99
CA GLY A 217 4.74 13.99 -3.10
C GLY A 217 5.68 14.01 -4.30
N ARG A 218 6.42 12.92 -4.54
CA ARG A 218 7.31 12.77 -5.71
C ARG A 218 6.54 12.76 -7.04
N LEU A 219 5.39 12.08 -7.11
CA LEU A 219 4.52 12.06 -8.29
C LEU A 219 3.97 13.46 -8.60
N LEU A 220 3.53 14.20 -7.59
CA LEU A 220 3.09 15.60 -7.74
C LEU A 220 4.22 16.50 -8.23
N MET A 221 5.42 16.36 -7.66
CA MET A 221 6.60 17.15 -8.03
C MET A 221 7.07 16.86 -9.46
N ALA A 222 7.03 15.59 -9.88
CA ALA A 222 7.40 15.16 -11.23
C ALA A 222 6.29 15.40 -12.26
N ASP A 223 5.10 15.84 -11.81
CA ASP A 223 3.89 15.98 -12.61
C ASP A 223 3.51 14.68 -13.34
N ARG A 224 3.48 13.57 -12.60
CA ARG A 224 3.20 12.22 -13.12
C ARG A 224 2.08 11.53 -12.38
N GLU A 225 1.25 10.80 -13.13
CA GLU A 225 0.15 9.93 -12.67
C GLU A 225 -0.89 10.55 -11.71
N VAL A 226 -0.76 11.81 -11.34
CA VAL A 226 -1.80 12.57 -10.66
C VAL A 226 -2.52 13.42 -11.70
N SER A 227 -3.84 13.24 -11.81
CA SER A 227 -4.67 14.00 -12.76
C SER A 227 -4.54 15.51 -12.54
N HIS A 228 -4.42 16.27 -13.62
CA HIS A 228 -4.50 17.74 -13.58
C HIS A 228 -5.93 18.25 -13.29
N ASP A 229 -6.94 17.42 -13.54
CA ASP A 229 -8.31 17.68 -13.10
C ASP A 229 -8.51 17.00 -11.74
N PRO A 230 -8.51 17.75 -10.62
CA PRO A 230 -8.71 17.18 -9.28
C PRO A 230 -10.15 16.71 -9.04
N ALA A 231 -11.13 17.15 -9.85
CA ALA A 231 -12.53 16.72 -9.72
C ALA A 231 -12.69 15.22 -9.94
N VAL A 232 -11.68 14.54 -10.51
CA VAL A 232 -11.69 13.08 -10.63
C VAL A 232 -11.70 12.34 -9.30
N HIS A 233 -11.40 13.04 -8.21
CA HIS A 233 -11.39 12.53 -6.84
C HIS A 233 -12.57 12.99 -5.99
N ASP A 234 -13.53 13.74 -6.56
CA ASP A 234 -14.67 14.29 -5.82
C ASP A 234 -15.45 13.18 -5.07
N GLY A 235 -15.64 13.39 -3.77
CA GLY A 235 -16.34 12.43 -2.91
C GLY A 235 -15.54 11.17 -2.56
N GLY A 236 -14.29 11.08 -3.02
CA GLY A 236 -13.42 9.91 -2.82
C GLY A 236 -12.97 9.70 -1.37
N VAL A 237 -12.35 8.55 -1.14
CA VAL A 237 -11.68 8.20 0.11
C VAL A 237 -10.17 8.25 -0.10
N LEU A 238 -9.51 9.24 0.49
CA LEU A 238 -8.05 9.32 0.50
C LEU A 238 -7.51 8.30 1.51
N PHE A 239 -6.46 7.58 1.18
CA PHE A 239 -5.68 6.85 2.18
C PHE A 239 -4.20 7.19 2.05
N LEU A 240 -3.55 7.47 3.18
CA LEU A 240 -2.16 7.89 3.20
C LEU A 240 -1.39 7.19 4.30
N GLU A 241 -0.11 6.96 4.08
CA GLU A 241 0.81 6.40 5.07
C GLU A 241 2.22 6.95 4.86
N THR A 242 3.11 6.76 5.84
CA THR A 242 4.50 7.22 5.79
C THR A 242 5.44 6.04 6.00
N SER A 243 6.60 6.09 5.34
CA SER A 243 7.53 4.98 5.24
C SER A 243 8.60 4.95 6.33
N GLU A 244 9.54 4.01 6.18
CA GLU A 244 10.78 3.93 6.95
C GLU A 244 11.71 5.13 6.76
N ASP A 245 11.48 5.97 5.74
CA ASP A 245 12.13 7.28 5.60
C ASP A 245 11.74 8.22 6.73
N MET A 246 10.74 7.87 7.55
CA MET A 246 10.30 8.58 8.75
C MET A 246 10.31 10.11 8.54
N PRO A 247 9.53 10.64 7.59
CA PRO A 247 9.49 12.06 7.29
C PRO A 247 9.10 12.84 8.54
N SER A 248 9.64 14.05 8.70
CA SER A 248 9.25 14.96 9.77
C SER A 248 7.79 15.37 9.63
N SER A 249 7.19 15.83 10.75
CA SER A 249 5.84 16.40 10.73
C SER A 249 5.74 17.62 9.80
N ASP A 250 6.82 18.37 9.61
CA ASP A 250 6.86 19.49 8.68
C ASP A 250 6.82 19.03 7.23
N GLU A 251 7.56 17.97 6.85
CA GLU A 251 7.51 17.39 5.50
C GLU A 251 6.12 16.83 5.18
N VAL A 252 5.48 16.17 6.15
CA VAL A 252 4.10 15.70 6.01
C VAL A 252 3.13 16.87 5.83
N PHE A 253 3.22 17.90 6.68
CA PHE A 253 2.41 19.10 6.53
C PHE A 253 2.65 19.78 5.18
N HIS A 254 3.89 19.93 4.74
CA HIS A 254 4.24 20.57 3.47
C HIS A 254 3.68 19.82 2.27
N THR A 255 3.76 18.48 2.28
CA THR A 255 3.20 17.66 1.20
C THR A 255 1.69 17.82 1.13
N LEU A 256 0.99 17.72 2.27
CA LEU A 256 -0.47 17.90 2.33
C LEU A 256 -0.89 19.32 1.98
N ARG A 257 -0.12 20.33 2.39
CA ARG A 257 -0.32 21.73 1.99
C ARG A 257 -0.26 21.86 0.47
N ASN A 258 0.76 21.29 -0.16
CA ASN A 258 0.91 21.34 -1.62
C ASN A 258 -0.25 20.62 -2.34
N MET A 259 -0.78 19.53 -1.76
CA MET A 259 -2.01 18.91 -2.26
C MET A 259 -3.22 19.86 -2.13
N GLY A 260 -3.34 20.58 -1.02
CA GLY A 260 -4.38 21.60 -0.81
C GLY A 260 -4.28 22.76 -1.80
N GLU A 261 -3.07 23.29 -2.03
CA GLU A 261 -2.81 24.36 -3.01
C GLU A 261 -3.10 23.93 -4.45
N ARG A 262 -2.91 22.64 -4.77
CA ARG A 262 -3.33 22.05 -6.06
C ARG A 262 -4.84 21.78 -6.16
N GLY A 263 -5.61 22.09 -5.12
CA GLY A 263 -7.03 21.84 -5.09
C GLY A 263 -7.45 20.38 -4.93
N LEU A 264 -6.50 19.52 -4.56
CA LEU A 264 -6.65 18.06 -4.50
C LEU A 264 -7.15 17.60 -3.13
N LEU A 265 -6.58 18.12 -2.03
CA LEU A 265 -6.87 17.61 -0.69
C LEU A 265 -8.35 17.74 -0.31
N GLN A 266 -9.01 18.82 -0.71
CA GLN A 266 -10.43 19.09 -0.45
C GLN A 266 -11.41 18.22 -1.24
N ARG A 267 -10.94 17.41 -2.20
CA ARG A 267 -11.79 16.59 -3.05
C ARG A 267 -12.30 15.34 -2.33
N PHE A 268 -11.55 14.90 -1.32
CA PHE A 268 -11.82 13.68 -0.58
C PHE A 268 -12.76 13.95 0.59
N SER A 269 -13.80 13.13 0.73
CA SER A 269 -14.77 13.23 1.81
C SER A 269 -14.33 12.50 3.09
N ALA A 270 -13.38 11.57 2.96
CA ALA A 270 -12.74 10.89 4.06
C ALA A 270 -11.24 10.67 3.82
N LEU A 271 -10.45 10.62 4.89
CA LEU A 271 -9.04 10.25 4.96
C LEU A 271 -8.86 9.04 5.87
N LEU A 272 -8.20 8.00 5.37
CA LEU A 272 -7.65 6.89 6.14
C LEU A 272 -6.14 7.10 6.28
N MET A 273 -5.69 7.58 7.43
CA MET A 273 -4.26 7.77 7.72
C MET A 273 -3.71 6.54 8.43
N GLY A 274 -2.75 5.89 7.77
CA GLY A 274 -1.99 4.78 8.29
C GLY A 274 -1.23 5.16 9.56
N ARG A 275 -0.98 4.15 10.40
CA ARG A 275 -0.13 4.34 11.56
C ARG A 275 1.28 4.73 11.11
N PRO A 276 1.86 5.82 11.62
CA PRO A 276 3.21 6.21 11.23
C PRO A 276 4.21 5.13 11.64
N LYS A 277 5.08 4.72 10.70
CA LYS A 277 6.30 4.00 11.07
C LYS A 277 7.19 4.95 11.86
N ALA A 278 7.46 4.61 13.11
CA ALA A 278 8.19 5.50 14.02
C ALA A 278 9.57 4.94 14.38
N TRP A 279 10.07 3.95 13.64
CA TRP A 279 11.33 3.27 13.91
C TRP A 279 12.02 2.83 12.60
N SER A 280 13.33 3.06 12.51
CA SER A 280 14.23 2.47 11.51
C SER A 280 15.58 2.13 12.15
N PHE A 281 16.47 1.44 11.43
CA PHE A 281 17.83 1.17 11.93
C PHE A 281 18.63 2.47 12.15
N GLU A 282 18.39 3.47 11.31
CA GLU A 282 19.02 4.80 11.35
C GLU A 282 18.38 5.69 12.43
N ARG A 283 17.09 5.46 12.76
CA ARG A 283 16.33 6.19 13.78
C ARG A 283 15.61 5.22 14.72
N PRO A 284 16.34 4.56 15.64
CA PRO A 284 15.79 3.53 16.50
C PRO A 284 15.08 4.15 17.73
N ASN A 285 14.01 4.91 17.50
CA ASN A 285 13.26 5.58 18.56
C ASN A 285 12.82 4.62 19.67
N SER A 286 12.94 5.07 20.91
CA SER A 286 12.27 4.43 22.04
C SER A 286 10.73 4.47 21.89
N SER A 287 10.01 3.74 22.74
CA SER A 287 8.54 3.75 22.69
C SER A 287 7.95 5.14 22.96
N GLU A 288 8.59 5.95 23.81
CA GLU A 288 8.17 7.32 24.11
C GLU A 288 8.44 8.26 22.93
N GLU A 289 9.64 8.19 22.34
CA GLU A 289 9.98 8.98 21.15
C GLU A 289 9.11 8.64 19.96
N GLY A 290 8.81 7.35 19.76
CA GLY A 290 7.90 6.90 18.70
C GLY A 290 6.47 7.39 18.92
N ALA A 291 5.99 7.42 20.17
CA ALA A 291 4.68 7.98 20.49
C ALA A 291 4.62 9.49 20.24
N ARG A 292 5.68 10.23 20.60
CA ARG A 292 5.81 11.66 20.30
C ARG A 292 5.82 11.91 18.79
N TYR A 293 6.62 11.16 18.04
CA TYR A 293 6.70 11.23 16.59
C TYR A 293 5.32 11.01 15.93
N ALA A 294 4.59 9.96 16.35
CA ALA A 294 3.25 9.68 15.84
C ALA A 294 2.23 10.79 16.20
N ALA A 295 2.36 11.42 17.36
CA ALA A 295 1.52 12.54 17.76
C ALA A 295 1.79 13.80 16.92
N GLU A 296 3.06 14.11 16.66
CA GLU A 296 3.49 15.24 15.81
C GLU A 296 3.03 15.06 14.36
N GLN A 297 3.20 13.85 13.80
CA GLN A 297 2.66 13.45 12.50
C GLN A 297 1.14 13.71 12.41
N ARG A 298 0.38 13.21 13.39
CA ARG A 298 -1.08 13.41 13.46
C ARG A 298 -1.45 14.89 13.53
N ALA A 299 -0.73 15.67 14.32
CA ALA A 299 -0.95 17.11 14.43
C ALA A 299 -0.71 17.84 13.10
N ALA A 300 0.30 17.43 12.34
CA ALA A 300 0.56 17.95 10.98
C ALA A 300 -0.58 17.66 10.02
N VAL A 301 -1.08 16.41 10.00
CA VAL A 301 -2.23 16.03 9.15
C VAL A 301 -3.47 16.83 9.54
N LEU A 302 -3.80 16.91 10.83
CA LEU A 302 -4.94 17.68 11.33
C LEU A 302 -4.83 19.18 10.99
N ARG A 303 -3.63 19.75 11.06
CA ARG A 303 -3.36 21.13 10.66
C ARG A 303 -3.64 21.35 9.17
N ALA A 304 -3.21 20.43 8.30
CA ALA A 304 -3.49 20.52 6.87
C ALA A 304 -4.99 20.37 6.56
N LEU A 305 -5.67 19.38 7.17
CA LEU A 305 -7.11 19.20 7.01
C LEU A 305 -7.88 20.44 7.47
N LYS A 306 -7.56 21.01 8.63
CA LYS A 306 -8.21 22.24 9.11
C LYS A 306 -8.11 23.40 8.11
N MET A 307 -7.00 23.49 7.37
CA MET A 307 -6.72 24.60 6.47
C MET A 307 -7.38 24.43 5.10
N TYR A 308 -7.40 23.21 4.56
CA TYR A 308 -7.83 22.95 3.18
C TYR A 308 -9.11 22.11 3.07
N ALA A 309 -9.41 21.27 4.05
CA ALA A 309 -10.50 20.30 3.98
C ALA A 309 -11.14 20.06 5.37
N PRO A 310 -11.64 21.10 6.06
CA PRO A 310 -11.99 21.06 7.49
C PRO A 310 -13.13 20.09 7.82
N ASP A 311 -14.01 19.84 6.85
CA ASP A 311 -15.14 18.94 7.00
C ASP A 311 -14.79 17.48 6.71
N THR A 312 -13.56 17.15 6.31
CA THR A 312 -13.15 15.77 5.98
C THR A 312 -13.23 14.89 7.21
N MET A 313 -13.81 13.70 7.06
CA MET A 313 -13.75 12.66 8.09
C MET A 313 -12.35 12.06 8.08
N ALA A 314 -11.66 11.98 9.22
CA ALA A 314 -10.35 11.35 9.29
C ALA A 314 -10.36 10.17 10.26
N VAL A 315 -9.77 9.06 9.82
CA VAL A 315 -9.49 7.87 10.64
C VAL A 315 -7.99 7.67 10.68
N PHE A 316 -7.40 7.78 11.87
CA PHE A 316 -5.98 7.63 12.11
C PHE A 316 -5.64 6.27 12.70
N ASP A 317 -4.37 5.91 12.59
CA ASP A 317 -3.79 4.65 13.07
C ASP A 317 -4.37 3.42 12.36
N VAL A 318 -4.88 3.61 11.15
CA VAL A 318 -5.34 2.50 10.31
C VAL A 318 -4.14 1.59 10.04
N ASP A 319 -4.36 0.29 10.12
CA ASP A 319 -3.31 -0.73 9.98
C ASP A 319 -2.93 -0.90 8.50
N LEU A 320 -2.52 0.17 7.82
CA LEU A 320 -2.06 0.20 6.44
C LEU A 320 -0.69 0.92 6.38
N GLY A 321 0.15 0.53 5.41
CA GLY A 321 1.49 1.11 5.26
C GLY A 321 2.58 0.27 5.93
N HIS A 322 3.58 0.92 6.52
CA HIS A 322 4.83 0.29 6.95
C HIS A 322 4.85 -0.27 8.38
N THR A 323 3.69 -0.47 9.00
CA THR A 323 3.56 -1.19 10.28
C THR A 323 2.98 -2.59 10.05
N ASP A 324 3.38 -3.56 10.87
CA ASP A 324 2.83 -4.93 10.89
C ASP A 324 1.84 -5.06 12.05
N PRO A 325 0.62 -5.58 11.86
CA PRO A 325 0.05 -6.11 10.62
C PRO A 325 -0.49 -5.04 9.66
N GLN A 326 -0.85 -5.48 8.45
CA GLN A 326 -1.35 -4.65 7.36
C GLN A 326 -2.71 -5.16 6.82
N VAL A 327 -3.69 -4.27 6.67
CA VAL A 327 -4.93 -4.51 5.92
C VAL A 327 -4.74 -4.15 4.44
N ILE A 328 -5.42 -4.86 3.55
CA ILE A 328 -5.34 -4.68 2.10
C ILE A 328 -6.46 -3.76 1.63
N LEU A 329 -6.11 -2.60 1.08
CA LEU A 329 -7.10 -1.66 0.54
C LEU A 329 -7.18 -1.75 -0.99
N PRO A 330 -8.37 -1.81 -1.59
CA PRO A 330 -8.48 -1.69 -3.04
C PRO A 330 -8.13 -0.26 -3.43
N TYR A 331 -7.21 -0.05 -4.36
CA TYR A 331 -6.83 1.25 -4.94
C TYR A 331 -7.69 1.51 -6.18
N GLY A 332 -8.52 2.56 -6.13
CA GLY A 332 -9.50 2.87 -7.18
C GLY A 332 -10.84 2.15 -7.05
N GLY A 333 -10.94 1.19 -6.11
CA GLY A 333 -12.18 0.52 -5.72
C GLY A 333 -12.98 1.35 -4.71
N VAL A 334 -14.13 0.83 -4.26
CA VAL A 334 -15.03 1.55 -3.35
C VAL A 334 -14.70 1.26 -1.89
N ILE A 335 -14.62 2.30 -1.07
CA ILE A 335 -14.51 2.22 0.38
C ILE A 335 -15.67 3.01 0.99
N ARG A 336 -16.33 2.39 1.97
CA ARG A 336 -17.33 2.99 2.83
C ARG A 336 -16.73 3.20 4.23
N VAL A 337 -16.72 4.44 4.68
CA VAL A 337 -16.27 4.86 6.00
C VAL A 337 -17.49 5.31 6.80
N ASP A 338 -17.90 4.49 7.77
CA ASP A 338 -19.06 4.72 8.62
C ASP A 338 -18.59 5.29 9.97
N GLY A 339 -18.66 6.61 10.11
CA GLY A 339 -18.24 7.32 11.31
C GLY A 339 -19.04 6.94 12.56
N PRO A 340 -20.38 7.03 12.54
CA PRO A 340 -21.22 6.69 13.69
C PRO A 340 -21.03 5.25 14.17
N ALA A 341 -20.91 4.29 13.25
CA ALA A 341 -20.66 2.90 13.61
C ALA A 341 -19.17 2.60 13.88
N ARG A 342 -18.27 3.51 13.54
CA ARG A 342 -16.81 3.34 13.56
C ARG A 342 -16.33 2.11 12.77
N ARG A 343 -16.82 1.98 11.53
CA ARG A 343 -16.53 0.84 10.64
C ARG A 343 -15.93 1.32 9.33
N ILE A 344 -14.97 0.55 8.81
CA ILE A 344 -14.45 0.74 7.45
C ILE A 344 -14.77 -0.54 6.67
N ILE A 345 -15.47 -0.39 5.55
CA ILE A 345 -15.88 -1.48 4.67
C ILE A 345 -15.27 -1.22 3.29
N VAL A 346 -14.47 -2.16 2.81
CA VAL A 346 -13.91 -2.13 1.45
C VAL A 346 -14.73 -3.04 0.55
N THR A 347 -14.84 -2.71 -0.73
CA THR A 347 -15.47 -3.58 -1.73
C THR A 347 -14.40 -4.22 -2.60
N TYR A 348 -14.30 -5.55 -2.52
CA TYR A 348 -13.34 -6.36 -3.27
C TYR A 348 -13.92 -6.87 -4.59
#